data_AF-R9JW16-F1
#
_entry.id   AF-R9JW16-F1
#
_cell.length_a   1.000
_cell.length_b   1.000
_cell.length_c   1.000
_cell.angle_alpha   90.00
_cell.angle_beta   90.00
_cell.angle_gamma   90.00
#
_symmetry.space_group_name_H-M   'P 1'
#
loop_
_entity.id
_entity.type
_entity.pdbx_description
1 polymer ?
#
loop_
_entity_poly.entity_id
_entity_poly.type
_entity_poly.pdbx_seq_one_letter_code
_entity_poly.pdbx_strand_id
1 'polypeptide(L)'
;MTKRQKEIIKDNLNAYIANFGYIKIEKEDYGKGFYIFTDKQRVEQGSWTQYCYNIDYLNGWLYGAVQAVNSIMKPIQKAEV
;
A
#
# COMPACT_ATOMS: atom_id res chain seq x y z
N MET A 1 -12.17 -2.35 7.83
CA MET A 1 -10.91 -2.27 8.62
C MET A 1 -11.21 -1.83 10.05
N THR A 2 -10.57 -2.43 11.06
CA THR A 2 -10.79 -2.08 12.48
C THR A 2 -10.01 -0.83 12.92
N LYS A 3 -10.35 -0.22 14.07
CA LYS A 3 -9.59 0.93 14.63
C LYS A 3 -8.13 0.58 14.89
N ARG A 4 -7.87 -0.59 15.48
CA ARG A 4 -6.50 -1.09 15.74
C ARG A 4 -5.70 -1.22 14.44
N GLN A 5 -6.30 -1.75 13.37
CA GLN A 5 -5.64 -1.87 12.06
C GLN A 5 -5.32 -0.50 11.46
N LYS A 6 -6.21 0.49 11.60
CA LYS A 6 -5.95 1.86 11.17
C LYS A 6 -4.75 2.47 11.90
N GLU A 7 -4.63 2.28 13.21
CA GLU A 7 -3.48 2.79 13.97
C GLU A 7 -2.17 2.12 13.55
N ILE A 8 -2.17 0.81 13.26
CA ILE A 8 -0.96 0.08 12.81
C ILE A 8 -0.38 0.67 11.53
N ILE A 9 -1.23 1.08 10.58
CA ILE A 9 -0.78 1.58 9.26
C ILE A 9 -0.76 3.11 9.18
N LYS A 10 -1.12 3.81 10.25
CA LYS A 10 -1.44 5.25 10.23
C LYS A 10 -0.35 6.09 9.60
N ASP A 11 0.89 5.90 10.04
CA ASP A 11 2.00 6.74 9.62
C ASP A 11 2.35 6.49 8.14
N ASN A 12 2.41 5.22 7.73
CA ASN A 12 2.66 4.86 6.32
C ASN A 12 1.49 5.24 5.40
N LEU A 13 0.25 5.18 5.88
CA LEU A 13 -0.94 5.62 5.14
C LEU A 13 -0.93 7.13 4.93
N ASN A 14 -0.60 7.91 5.97
CA ASN A 14 -0.46 9.35 5.86
C ASN A 14 0.67 9.74 4.90
N ALA A 15 1.82 9.07 5.00
CA ALA A 15 2.93 9.26 4.07
C ALA A 15 2.52 8.93 2.62
N TYR A 16 1.81 7.82 2.42
CA TYR A 16 1.29 7.44 1.11
C TYR A 16 0.37 8.55 0.54
N ILE A 17 -0.61 9.01 1.32
CA ILE A 17 -1.54 10.06 0.89
C ILE A 17 -0.79 11.36 0.56
N ALA A 18 0.22 11.74 1.34
CA ALA A 18 1.02 12.93 1.07
C ALA A 18 1.80 12.85 -0.25
N ASN A 19 2.18 11.65 -0.70
CA ASN A 19 2.97 11.45 -1.92
C ASN A 19 2.09 11.19 -3.16
N PHE A 20 0.98 10.44 -3.01
CA PHE A 20 0.17 9.95 -4.12
C PHE A 20 -1.24 10.55 -4.18
N GLY A 21 -1.69 11.23 -3.13
CA GLY A 21 -2.96 11.97 -3.06
C GLY A 21 -4.21 11.11 -2.85
N TYR A 22 -4.24 9.85 -3.29
CA TYR A 22 -5.42 9.01 -3.18
C TYR A 22 -5.09 7.53 -2.94
N ILE A 23 -5.89 6.90 -2.08
CA ILE A 23 -5.92 5.46 -1.89
C ILE A 23 -7.28 5.05 -1.34
N LYS A 24 -7.84 3.95 -1.82
CA LYS A 24 -8.99 3.28 -1.23
C LYS A 24 -8.57 1.87 -0.79
N ILE A 25 -8.90 1.53 0.46
CA ILE A 25 -8.57 0.25 1.08
C ILE A 25 -9.88 -0.41 1.49
N GLU A 26 -10.21 -1.51 0.83
CA GLU A 26 -11.39 -2.32 1.17
C GLU A 26 -10.94 -3.58 1.89
N LYS A 27 -11.65 -3.91 2.98
CA LYS A 27 -11.37 -5.16 3.70
C LYS A 27 -12.13 -6.28 3.00
N GLU A 28 -11.46 -7.41 2.79
CA GLU A 28 -12.09 -8.63 2.29
C GLU A 28 -13.20 -9.12 3.22
N ASP A 29 -14.28 -9.65 2.63
CA ASP A 29 -15.49 -10.05 3.37
C ASP A 29 -15.27 -11.26 4.29
N TYR A 30 -14.62 -12.31 3.78
CA TYR A 30 -14.48 -13.60 4.49
C TYR A 30 -13.07 -13.88 4.99
N GLY A 31 -12.09 -13.05 4.61
CA GLY A 31 -10.68 -13.25 4.92
C GLY A 31 -10.08 -12.20 5.84
N LYS A 32 -8.75 -12.18 5.85
CA LYS A 32 -7.95 -11.17 6.57
C LYS A 32 -7.31 -10.17 5.62
N GLY A 33 -7.63 -10.27 4.32
CA GLY A 33 -7.02 -9.48 3.27
C GLY A 33 -7.63 -8.09 3.09
N PHE A 34 -6.95 -7.33 2.24
CA PHE A 34 -7.29 -5.98 1.87
C PHE A 34 -7.08 -5.78 0.37
N TYR A 35 -8.09 -5.23 -0.31
CA TYR A 35 -8.01 -4.79 -1.69
C TYR A 35 -7.62 -3.32 -1.73
N ILE A 36 -6.54 -3.01 -2.46
CA ILE A 36 -5.98 -1.66 -2.55
C ILE A 36 -6.24 -1.09 -3.93
N PHE A 37 -6.83 0.10 -3.97
CA PHE A 37 -7.10 0.83 -5.20
C PHE A 37 -6.37 2.17 -5.15
N THR A 38 -5.55 2.43 -6.17
CA THR A 38 -4.66 3.61 -6.23
C THR A 38 -5.25 4.78 -7.02
N ASP A 39 -6.37 4.58 -7.70
CA ASP A 39 -7.08 5.62 -8.44
C ASP A 39 -8.59 5.31 -8.48
N LYS A 40 -9.39 6.30 -8.87
CA LYS A 40 -10.86 6.18 -8.90
C LYS A 40 -11.35 5.25 -10.00
N GLN A 41 -10.68 5.24 -11.15
CA GLN A 41 -11.05 4.40 -12.28
C GLN A 41 -10.98 2.91 -11.92
N ARG A 42 -9.94 2.51 -11.19
CA ARG A 42 -9.79 1.15 -10.65
C ARG A 42 -10.91 0.76 -9.70
N VAL A 43 -11.38 1.70 -8.89
CA VAL A 43 -12.53 1.47 -7.99
C VAL A 43 -13.80 1.22 -8.82
N GLU A 44 -14.05 2.05 -9.84
CA GLU A 44 -15.21 1.91 -10.73
C GLU A 44 -15.18 0.60 -11.51
N GLN A 45 -14.00 0.14 -11.91
CA GLN A 45 -13.79 -1.12 -12.62
C GLN A 45 -13.75 -2.35 -11.71
N GLY A 46 -13.73 -2.17 -10.38
CA GLY A 46 -13.50 -3.26 -9.44
C GLY A 46 -12.12 -3.92 -9.57
N SER A 47 -11.14 -3.22 -10.14
CA SER A 47 -9.80 -3.74 -10.43
C SER A 47 -8.77 -3.21 -9.42
N TRP A 48 -8.52 -3.98 -8.36
CA TRP A 48 -7.54 -3.60 -7.34
C TRP A 48 -6.12 -3.58 -7.91
N THR A 49 -5.31 -2.63 -7.46
CA THR A 49 -3.88 -2.53 -7.79
C THR A 49 -3.08 -3.61 -7.08
N GLN A 50 -3.41 -3.87 -5.82
CA GLN A 50 -2.73 -4.87 -4.99
C GLN A 50 -3.72 -5.52 -4.04
N TYR A 51 -3.55 -6.82 -3.82
CA TYR A 51 -4.17 -7.53 -2.71
C TYR A 51 -3.14 -7.77 -1.61
N CYS A 52 -3.44 -7.34 -0.39
CA CYS A 52 -2.61 -7.54 0.79
C CYS A 52 -3.29 -8.55 1.72
N TYR A 53 -2.73 -9.74 1.90
CA TYR A 53 -3.35 -10.85 2.64
C TYR A 53 -3.43 -10.65 4.18
N ASN A 54 -2.74 -9.65 4.73
CA ASN A 54 -2.84 -9.26 6.15
C ASN A 54 -2.45 -7.78 6.36
N ILE A 55 -2.60 -7.30 7.61
CA ILE A 55 -2.33 -5.89 7.96
C ILE A 55 -0.85 -5.52 7.89
N ASP A 56 0.04 -6.45 8.22
CA ASP A 56 1.50 -6.21 8.21
C ASP A 56 2.00 -6.08 6.78
N TYR A 57 1.47 -6.89 5.86
CA TYR A 57 1.79 -6.79 4.44
C TYR A 57 1.22 -5.51 3.84
N LEU A 58 0.01 -5.09 4.23
CA LEU A 58 -0.51 -3.78 3.85
C LEU A 58 0.41 -2.65 4.33
N ASN A 59 0.85 -2.71 5.60
CA ASN A 59 1.75 -1.71 6.15
C ASN A 59 3.08 -1.64 5.39
N GLY A 60 3.67 -2.80 5.11
CA GLY A 60 4.91 -2.92 4.33
C GLY A 60 4.75 -2.44 2.90
N TRP A 61 3.61 -2.72 2.25
CA TRP A 61 3.33 -2.26 0.89
C TRP A 61 3.23 -0.74 0.81
N LEU A 62 2.53 -0.10 1.76
CA LEU A 62 2.44 1.36 1.85
C LEU A 62 3.83 1.99 2.00
N TYR A 63 4.65 1.44 2.89
CA TYR A 63 6.03 1.88 3.09
C TYR A 63 6.88 1.72 1.83
N GLY A 64 6.82 0.55 1.19
CA GLY A 64 7.57 0.26 -0.04
C GLY A 64 7.20 1.19 -1.19
N ALA A 65 5.91 1.52 -1.35
CA ALA A 65 5.47 2.48 -2.36
C ALA A 65 6.08 3.88 -2.15
N VAL A 66 6.09 4.37 -0.90
CA VAL A 66 6.68 5.67 -0.55
C VAL A 66 8.20 5.66 -0.73
N GLN A 67 8.88 4.58 -0.35
CA GLN A 67 10.32 4.45 -0.58
C GLN A 67 10.67 4.49 -2.07
N ALA A 68 9.88 3.79 -2.90
CA ALA A 68 10.10 3.72 -4.33
C ALA A 68 9.95 5.09 -5.00
N VAL A 69 8.89 5.84 -4.71
CA VAL A 69 8.68 7.17 -5.33
C VAL A 69 9.73 8.18 -4.88
N ASN A 70 10.23 8.07 -3.65
CA ASN A 70 11.27 8.97 -3.12
C ASN A 70 12.70 8.49 -3.43
N SER A 71 12.88 7.35 -4.11
CA SER A 71 14.21 6.80 -4.44
C SER A 71 15.16 6.67 -3.23
N ILE A 72 14.61 6.36 -2.04
CA ILE A 72 15.33 6.38 -0.76
C ILE A 72 16.43 5.30 -0.72
N MET A 73 16.10 4.10 -1.20
CA MET A 73 17.05 2.99 -1.29
C MET A 73 17.45 2.78 -2.74
N LYS A 74 18.76 2.80 -3.01
CA LYS A 74 19.32 2.45 -4.32
C LYS A 74 19.93 1.05 -4.27
N PRO A 75 19.77 0.23 -5.32
CA PRO A 75 20.45 -1.05 -5.37
C PRO A 75 21.97 -0.82 -5.36
N ILE A 76 22.69 -1.71 -4.68
CA ILE A 76 24.15 -1.80 -4.85
C ILE A 76 24.37 -2.16 -6.32
N GLN A 77 25.20 -1.39 -7.02
CA GLN A 77 25.58 -1.73 -8.40
C GLN A 77 26.16 -3.14 -8.37
N LYS A 78 25.55 -4.06 -9.12
CA LYS A 78 26.16 -5.38 -9.33
C LYS A 78 27.48 -5.11 -10.04
N ALA A 79 28.59 -5.57 -9.46
CA ALA A 79 29.84 -5.65 -10.21
C ALA A 79 29.55 -6.47 -11.48
N GLU A 80 29.90 -5.92 -12.64
CA GLU A 80 29.91 -6.69 -13.88
C GLU A 80 30.86 -7.87 -13.66
N VAL A 81 30.32 -9.09 -13.74
CA VAL A 81 31.08 -10.35 -13.58
C VAL A 81 31.64 -10.75 -14.94
#